data_AF-A0A7C7RPG1-F1
#
_entry.id   AF-A0A7C7RPG1-F1
#
_cell.length_a   1.000
_cell.length_b   1.000
_cell.length_c   1.000
_cell.angle_alpha   90.00
_cell.angle_beta   90.00
_cell.angle_gamma   90.00
#
_symmetry.space_group_name_H-M   'P 1'
#
loop_
_entity.id
_entity.type
_entity.pdbx_description
1 polymer ?
#
loop_
_entity_poly.entity_id
_entity_poly.type
_entity_poly.pdbx_seq_one_letter_code
_entity_poly.pdbx_strand_id
1 'polypeptide(L)'
;MSVRLKIKKKVKIEALVDVDEDRARSLAQKFGLEDASIYRDYKDAVKNSEVDAVWILTPPSFHAEIALKAIKEEKHALIEKPLATRLEEAMAIRNAVKKINSRRKENKLIIMPAHNFIFTPCFEKTLELLGSNIVGRVKKVTGRTVSNLSFYGAKTDFRLQAKGGAIEDQLPHILYLTIRVAGSFRKILKLEPFIENKPIVEDARLIAEMEKGAIADLSAAWSGSIPTFKIAIIGEN
;
A
#
# COMPACT_ATOMS: atom_id res chain seq x y z
N MET A 1 18.29 4.44 -18.67
CA MET A 1 17.63 5.56 -17.94
C MET A 1 17.86 5.34 -16.45
N SER A 2 18.89 5.98 -15.86
CA SER A 2 19.18 5.84 -14.44
C SER A 2 18.17 6.66 -13.64
N VAL A 3 17.26 5.98 -12.95
CA VAL A 3 16.42 6.63 -11.95
C VAL A 3 17.32 6.98 -10.78
N ARG A 4 17.92 8.18 -10.80
CA ARG A 4 18.50 8.78 -9.59
C ARG A 4 17.33 9.02 -8.64
N LEU A 5 17.23 8.21 -7.59
CA LEU A 5 16.44 8.54 -6.41
C LEU A 5 16.98 9.85 -5.85
N LYS A 6 16.48 10.99 -6.35
CA LYS A 6 16.66 12.29 -5.71
C LYS A 6 15.78 12.29 -4.48
N ILE A 7 16.21 11.57 -3.45
CA ILE A 7 15.75 11.80 -2.10
C ILE A 7 16.11 13.28 -1.84
N LYS A 8 15.10 14.16 -1.79
CA LYS A 8 15.31 15.58 -1.42
C LYS A 8 16.16 15.59 -0.13
N LYS A 9 16.90 16.68 0.16
CA LYS A 9 17.83 16.90 1.30
C LYS A 9 17.25 16.66 2.73
N LYS A 10 16.22 15.83 2.91
CA LYS A 10 15.46 15.55 4.13
C LYS A 10 15.48 14.09 4.57
N VAL A 11 16.00 13.15 3.77
CA VAL A 11 16.08 11.73 4.13
C VAL A 11 17.44 11.17 3.70
N LYS A 12 18.07 10.39 4.57
CA LYS A 12 19.31 9.64 4.32
C LYS A 12 19.04 8.16 4.56
N ILE A 13 19.58 7.30 3.70
CA ILE A 13 19.49 5.85 3.89
C ILE A 13 20.74 5.41 4.66
N GLU A 14 20.57 5.06 5.94
CA GLU A 14 21.66 4.63 6.82
C GLU A 14 21.85 3.11 6.83
N ALA A 15 20.83 2.35 6.40
CA ALA A 15 20.87 0.90 6.46
C ALA A 15 20.12 0.25 5.29
N LEU A 16 20.66 -0.86 4.80
CA LEU A 16 20.03 -1.78 3.86
C LEU A 16 19.92 -3.16 4.50
N VAL A 17 18.79 -3.82 4.29
CA VAL A 17 18.49 -5.13 4.88
C VAL A 17 18.01 -6.08 3.81
N ASP A 18 18.72 -7.20 3.65
CA ASP A 18 18.30 -8.28 2.78
C ASP A 18 18.93 -9.61 3.26
N VAL A 19 18.17 -10.70 3.21
CA VAL A 19 18.68 -12.04 3.55
C VAL A 19 19.82 -12.47 2.60
N ASP A 20 19.81 -11.90 1.38
CA ASP A 20 20.84 -11.97 0.36
C ASP A 20 21.70 -10.70 0.43
N GLU A 21 22.85 -10.82 1.09
CA GLU A 21 23.78 -9.71 1.30
C GLU A 21 24.32 -9.14 -0.02
N ASP A 22 24.53 -9.97 -1.04
CA ASP A 22 25.06 -9.54 -2.33
C ASP A 22 24.06 -8.65 -3.06
N ARG A 23 22.75 -8.96 -2.94
CA ARG A 23 21.68 -8.10 -3.44
C ARG A 23 21.69 -6.74 -2.73
N ALA A 24 21.85 -6.70 -1.42
CA ALA A 24 21.96 -5.44 -0.67
C ALA A 24 23.20 -4.63 -1.08
N ARG A 25 24.37 -5.27 -1.21
CA ARG A 25 25.63 -4.64 -1.68
C ARG A 25 25.51 -4.08 -3.09
N SER A 26 24.90 -4.84 -4.00
CA SER A 26 24.65 -4.39 -5.38
C SER A 26 23.73 -3.18 -5.44
N LEU A 27 22.67 -3.15 -4.62
CA LEU A 27 21.79 -1.98 -4.50
C LEU A 27 22.54 -0.77 -3.91
N ALA A 28 23.39 -0.99 -2.90
CA ALA A 28 24.20 0.07 -2.32
C ALA A 28 25.07 0.75 -3.38
N GLN A 29 25.83 -0.04 -4.14
CA GLN A 29 26.67 0.46 -5.23
C GLN A 29 25.84 1.14 -6.34
N LYS A 30 24.73 0.53 -6.74
CA LYS A 30 23.89 1.06 -7.82
C LYS A 30 23.31 2.44 -7.50
N PHE A 31 23.01 2.69 -6.23
CA PHE A 31 22.34 3.91 -5.79
C PHE A 31 23.25 4.90 -5.05
N GLY A 32 24.54 4.60 -4.89
CA GLY A 32 25.49 5.46 -4.19
C GLY A 32 25.22 5.51 -2.68
N LEU A 33 24.96 4.36 -2.08
CA LEU A 33 24.67 4.18 -0.65
C LEU A 33 25.80 3.39 0.04
N GLU A 34 27.04 3.60 -0.35
CA GLU A 34 28.20 2.86 0.16
C GLU A 34 28.42 3.09 1.66
N ASP A 35 27.96 4.23 2.19
CA ASP A 35 28.00 4.55 3.62
C ASP A 35 26.88 3.86 4.43
N ALA A 36 25.92 3.20 3.77
CA ALA A 36 24.83 2.50 4.46
C ALA A 36 25.32 1.18 5.05
N SER A 37 24.97 0.94 6.32
CA SER A 37 25.23 -0.34 6.98
C SER A 37 24.39 -1.45 6.35
N ILE A 38 25.00 -2.63 6.14
CA ILE A 38 24.31 -3.78 5.54
C ILE A 38 24.02 -4.79 6.63
N TYR A 39 22.76 -5.24 6.68
CA TYR A 39 22.29 -6.26 7.62
C TYR A 39 21.61 -7.40 6.87
N ARG A 40 21.78 -8.62 7.39
CA ARG A 40 21.07 -9.81 6.90
C ARG A 40 19.77 -10.10 7.66
N ASP A 41 19.74 -9.74 8.93
CA ASP A 41 18.56 -9.88 9.79
C ASP A 41 17.97 -8.49 10.08
N TYR A 42 16.68 -8.35 9.79
CA TYR A 42 15.94 -7.13 10.10
C TYR A 42 15.87 -6.86 11.61
N LYS A 43 15.93 -7.90 12.46
CA LYS A 43 15.91 -7.73 13.92
C LYS A 43 17.13 -6.96 14.40
N ASP A 44 18.29 -7.26 13.83
CA ASP A 44 19.54 -6.57 14.12
C ASP A 44 19.53 -5.17 13.55
N ALA A 45 19.10 -5.00 12.30
CA ALA A 45 18.99 -3.68 11.68
C ALA A 45 18.06 -2.76 12.49
N VAL A 46 16.85 -3.23 12.82
CA VAL A 46 15.86 -2.45 13.56
C VAL A 46 16.34 -2.14 14.98
N LYS A 47 17.17 -2.98 15.60
CA LYS A 47 17.72 -2.71 16.94
C LYS A 47 18.94 -1.79 16.93
N ASN A 48 19.86 -2.00 15.99
CA ASN A 48 21.22 -1.45 16.06
C ASN A 48 21.45 -0.25 15.13
N SER A 49 20.52 0.04 14.21
CA SER A 49 20.61 1.24 13.38
C SER A 49 20.01 2.46 14.07
N GLU A 50 20.70 3.59 14.02
CA GLU A 50 20.22 4.89 14.48
C GLU A 50 19.34 5.54 13.40
N VAL A 51 18.20 4.91 13.09
CA VAL A 51 17.24 5.40 12.07
C VAL A 51 15.90 5.80 12.69
N ASP A 52 15.33 6.88 12.18
CA ASP A 52 14.00 7.35 12.57
C ASP A 52 12.87 6.46 12.02
N ALA A 53 13.09 5.89 10.85
CA ALA A 53 12.07 5.18 10.09
C ALA A 53 12.61 3.95 9.37
N VAL A 54 11.74 2.97 9.13
CA VAL A 54 12.01 1.81 8.29
C VAL A 54 11.10 1.80 7.06
N TRP A 55 11.61 1.33 5.93
CA TRP A 55 10.83 1.09 4.72
C TRP A 55 10.81 -0.40 4.40
N ILE A 56 9.63 -1.02 4.57
CA ILE A 56 9.44 -2.47 4.46
C ILE A 56 8.95 -2.79 3.05
N LEU A 57 9.85 -3.38 2.25
CA LEU A 57 9.67 -3.75 0.83
C LEU A 57 9.69 -5.28 0.61
N THR A 58 9.45 -6.06 1.66
CA THR A 58 9.56 -7.52 1.66
C THR A 58 8.31 -8.19 1.06
N PRO A 59 8.27 -9.53 0.90
CA PRO A 59 7.02 -10.21 0.63
C PRO A 59 5.96 -9.96 1.73
N PRO A 60 4.66 -9.91 1.39
CA PRO A 60 3.61 -9.51 2.34
C PRO A 60 3.53 -10.34 3.63
N SER A 61 3.89 -11.62 3.58
CA SER A 61 3.91 -12.54 4.73
C SER A 61 4.83 -12.06 5.86
N PHE A 62 5.83 -11.22 5.57
CA PHE A 62 6.77 -10.71 6.56
C PHE A 62 6.41 -9.31 7.08
N HIS A 63 5.44 -8.62 6.45
CA HIS A 63 5.12 -7.22 6.80
C HIS A 63 4.76 -7.05 8.27
N ALA A 64 3.89 -7.92 8.79
CA ALA A 64 3.39 -7.77 10.15
C ALA A 64 4.47 -7.97 11.21
N GLU A 65 5.30 -9.01 11.07
CA GLU A 65 6.39 -9.29 12.01
C GLU A 65 7.41 -8.14 12.04
N ILE A 66 7.83 -7.67 10.86
CA ILE A 66 8.81 -6.58 10.75
C ILE A 66 8.21 -5.27 11.26
N ALA A 67 6.96 -4.95 10.93
CA ALA A 67 6.28 -3.76 11.39
C ALA A 67 6.14 -3.75 12.93
N LEU A 68 5.73 -4.87 13.54
CA LEU A 68 5.62 -4.98 14.99
C LEU A 68 6.98 -4.84 15.69
N LYS A 69 8.06 -5.36 15.09
CA LYS A 69 9.43 -5.14 15.58
C LYS A 69 9.82 -3.67 15.50
N ALA A 70 9.55 -2.99 14.39
CA ALA A 70 9.82 -1.56 14.24
C ALA A 70 9.02 -0.71 15.24
N ILE A 71 7.74 -1.02 15.45
CA ILE A 71 6.89 -0.34 16.44
C ILE A 71 7.41 -0.56 17.86
N LYS A 72 7.89 -1.77 18.17
CA LYS A 72 8.46 -2.09 19.50
C LYS A 72 9.73 -1.29 19.77
N GLU A 73 10.58 -1.11 18.77
CA GLU A 73 11.74 -0.21 18.84
C GLU A 73 11.36 1.26 18.56
N GLU A 74 10.07 1.58 18.55
CA GLU A 74 9.56 2.95 18.50
C GLU A 74 9.93 3.73 17.22
N LYS A 75 10.19 3.02 16.12
CA LYS A 75 10.53 3.55 14.78
C LYS A 75 9.31 3.73 13.88
N HIS A 76 9.29 4.83 13.11
CA HIS A 76 8.30 5.02 12.06
C HIS A 76 8.41 3.89 11.01
N ALA A 77 7.31 3.56 10.33
CA ALA A 77 7.34 2.53 9.29
C ALA A 77 6.50 2.91 8.08
N LEU A 78 7.12 2.85 6.90
CA LEU A 78 6.45 2.79 5.62
C LEU A 78 6.44 1.33 5.17
N ILE A 79 5.26 0.77 4.94
CA ILE A 79 5.08 -0.67 4.67
C ILE A 79 4.48 -0.81 3.29
N GLU A 80 5.08 -1.60 2.41
CA GLU A 80 4.43 -1.90 1.13
C GLU A 80 3.04 -2.53 1.34
N LYS A 81 2.16 -2.31 0.36
CA LYS A 81 0.84 -2.92 0.41
C LYS A 81 0.92 -4.41 0.03
N PRO A 82 0.02 -5.26 0.54
CA PRO A 82 -0.93 -4.99 1.62
C PRO A 82 -0.24 -4.84 2.98
N LEU A 83 -0.87 -4.14 3.93
CA LEU A 83 -0.31 -3.90 5.27
C LEU A 83 0.06 -5.22 5.99
N ALA A 84 -0.77 -6.25 5.83
CA ALA A 84 -0.59 -7.59 6.37
C ALA A 84 -1.40 -8.58 5.53
N THR A 85 -1.19 -9.89 5.74
CA THR A 85 -1.91 -10.94 5.02
C THR A 85 -3.20 -11.35 5.72
N ARG A 86 -3.33 -11.02 7.01
CA ARG A 86 -4.52 -11.33 7.83
C ARG A 86 -5.04 -10.09 8.55
N LEU A 87 -6.34 -10.09 8.83
CA LEU A 87 -6.97 -8.99 9.55
C LEU A 87 -6.43 -8.87 10.98
N GLU A 88 -6.20 -10.00 11.64
CA GLU A 88 -5.68 -10.06 13.01
C GLU A 88 -4.30 -9.42 13.12
N GLU A 89 -3.45 -9.64 12.12
CA GLU A 89 -2.12 -9.02 12.00
C GLU A 89 -2.22 -7.50 11.82
N ALA A 90 -3.07 -7.04 10.89
CA ALA A 90 -3.32 -5.61 10.70
C ALA A 90 -3.87 -4.94 11.97
N MET A 91 -4.73 -5.65 12.70
CA MET A 91 -5.29 -5.20 13.98
C MET A 91 -4.23 -5.16 15.08
N ALA A 92 -3.32 -6.14 15.12
CA ALA A 92 -2.18 -6.15 16.05
C ALA A 92 -1.27 -4.93 15.81
N ILE A 93 -0.92 -4.64 14.56
CA ILE A 93 -0.16 -3.44 14.17
C ILE A 93 -0.88 -2.17 14.67
N ARG A 94 -2.17 -2.03 14.34
CA ARG A 94 -2.99 -0.88 14.75
C ARG A 94 -3.00 -0.70 16.27
N ASN A 95 -3.19 -1.78 17.01
CA ASN A 95 -3.26 -1.75 18.47
C ASN A 95 -1.90 -1.42 19.09
N ALA A 96 -0.80 -1.93 18.53
CA ALA A 96 0.56 -1.62 18.98
C ALA A 96 0.88 -0.13 18.81
N VAL A 97 0.57 0.45 17.64
CA VAL A 97 0.75 1.90 17.39
C VAL A 97 -0.09 2.74 18.34
N LYS A 98 -1.37 2.37 18.53
CA LYS A 98 -2.26 3.08 19.47
C LYS A 98 -1.70 3.05 20.90
N LYS A 99 -1.15 1.93 21.34
CA LYS A 99 -0.56 1.77 22.69
C LYS A 99 0.70 2.63 22.88
N ILE A 100 1.57 2.73 21.88
CA ILE A 100 2.73 3.64 21.94
C ILE A 100 2.25 5.09 21.93
N ASN A 101 1.35 5.42 21.01
CA ASN A 101 0.86 6.79 20.82
C ASN A 101 -0.02 7.32 21.96
N SER A 102 -0.63 6.45 22.77
CA SER A 102 -1.37 6.91 23.97
C SER A 102 -0.45 7.45 25.06
N ARG A 103 0.84 7.12 25.02
CA ARG A 103 1.86 7.57 25.97
C ARG A 103 2.64 8.79 25.49
N ARG A 104 2.50 9.14 24.20
CA ARG A 104 3.21 10.25 23.56
C ARG A 104 2.30 11.47 23.40
N LYS A 105 2.73 12.61 23.93
CA LYS A 105 2.05 13.90 23.68
C LYS A 105 2.40 14.45 22.30
N GLU A 106 3.67 14.32 21.93
CA GLU A 106 4.27 14.81 20.69
C GLU A 106 5.04 13.67 20.00
N ASN A 107 5.44 13.86 18.74
CA ASN A 107 6.19 12.86 17.96
C ASN A 107 5.49 11.48 17.94
N LYS A 108 4.19 11.48 17.63
CA LYS A 108 3.42 10.24 17.48
C LYS A 108 4.06 9.35 16.40
N LEU A 109 4.15 8.06 16.71
CA LEU A 109 4.60 7.04 15.80
C LEU A 109 3.68 6.99 14.57
N ILE A 110 4.29 7.03 13.39
CA ILE A 110 3.60 6.98 12.10
C ILE A 110 3.91 5.63 11.47
N ILE A 111 2.85 4.84 11.25
CA ILE A 111 2.89 3.59 10.49
C ILE A 111 1.95 3.75 9.31
N MET A 112 2.50 3.68 8.11
CA MET A 112 1.78 3.99 6.88
C MET A 112 1.91 2.82 5.90
N PRO A 113 0.80 2.19 5.48
CA PRO A 113 0.82 1.36 4.28
C PRO A 113 1.08 2.26 3.06
N ALA A 114 1.89 1.80 2.11
CA ALA A 114 2.33 2.53 0.92
C ALA A 114 1.19 2.66 -0.11
N HIS A 115 0.14 3.38 0.26
CA HIS A 115 -0.99 3.75 -0.60
C HIS A 115 -0.60 4.90 -1.54
N ASN A 116 0.41 4.65 -2.37
CA ASN A 116 1.12 5.63 -3.16
C ASN A 116 0.24 6.51 -4.07
N PHE A 117 -0.88 6.01 -4.61
CA PHE A 117 -1.69 6.78 -5.56
C PHE A 117 -2.37 8.00 -4.94
N ILE A 118 -2.51 8.07 -3.60
CA ILE A 118 -3.03 9.29 -2.94
C ILE A 118 -2.09 10.50 -3.11
N PHE A 119 -0.83 10.26 -3.47
CA PHE A 119 0.22 11.28 -3.63
C PHE A 119 0.55 11.56 -5.11
N THR A 120 -0.29 11.10 -6.05
CA THR A 120 -0.07 11.40 -7.47
C THR A 120 -0.64 12.78 -7.81
N PRO A 121 0.03 13.59 -8.66
CA PRO A 121 -0.44 14.93 -9.00
C PRO A 121 -1.88 14.99 -9.53
N CYS A 122 -2.31 13.99 -10.29
CA CYS A 122 -3.67 13.92 -10.80
C CYS A 122 -4.71 13.69 -9.68
N PHE A 123 -4.35 12.90 -8.66
CA PHE A 123 -5.24 12.67 -7.52
C PHE A 123 -5.24 13.85 -6.54
N GLU A 124 -4.09 14.49 -6.31
CA GLU A 124 -4.01 15.77 -5.59
C GLU A 124 -4.92 16.80 -6.24
N LYS A 125 -4.85 16.95 -7.57
CA LYS A 125 -5.74 17.83 -8.33
C LYS A 125 -7.22 17.43 -8.21
N THR A 126 -7.51 16.13 -8.17
CA THR A 126 -8.86 15.64 -7.95
C THR A 126 -9.40 16.10 -6.59
N LEU A 127 -8.60 16.01 -5.52
CA LEU A 127 -9.00 16.47 -4.20
C LEU A 127 -9.22 17.99 -4.14
N GLU A 128 -8.39 18.79 -4.82
CA GLU A 128 -8.61 20.23 -4.96
C GLU A 128 -9.96 20.55 -5.62
N LEU A 129 -10.27 19.88 -6.74
CA LEU A 129 -11.51 20.08 -7.49
C LEU A 129 -12.74 19.69 -6.66
N LEU A 130 -12.67 18.58 -5.92
CA LEU A 130 -13.73 18.20 -4.98
C LEU A 130 -13.89 19.24 -3.85
N GLY A 131 -12.78 19.81 -3.37
CA GLY A 131 -12.80 20.89 -2.39
C GLY A 131 -13.47 22.17 -2.91
N SER A 132 -13.39 22.43 -4.22
CA SER A 132 -14.11 23.53 -4.87
C SER A 132 -15.61 23.26 -5.09
N ASN A 133 -16.11 22.10 -4.66
CA ASN A 133 -17.50 21.68 -4.77
C ASN A 133 -18.05 21.61 -6.21
N ILE A 134 -17.16 21.40 -7.21
CA ILE A 134 -17.53 21.41 -8.64
C ILE A 134 -18.57 20.35 -9.01
N VAL A 135 -18.56 19.20 -8.33
CA VAL A 135 -19.54 18.10 -8.54
C VAL A 135 -20.65 18.10 -7.48
N GLY A 136 -20.69 19.06 -6.55
CA GLY A 136 -21.58 18.97 -5.40
C GLY A 136 -21.25 17.77 -4.49
N ARG A 137 -22.27 17.20 -3.85
CA ARG A 137 -22.07 16.00 -3.00
C ARG A 137 -21.75 14.79 -3.86
N VAL A 138 -20.71 14.03 -3.51
CA VAL A 138 -20.38 12.78 -4.21
C VAL A 138 -21.52 11.77 -4.06
N LYS A 139 -22.04 11.27 -5.18
CA LYS A 139 -23.13 10.28 -5.25
C LYS A 139 -22.65 8.90 -5.68
N LYS A 140 -21.63 8.84 -6.54
CA LYS A 140 -21.07 7.58 -7.03
C LYS A 140 -19.57 7.70 -7.29
N VAL A 141 -18.84 6.64 -6.97
CA VAL A 141 -17.45 6.45 -7.36
C VAL A 141 -17.38 5.18 -8.18
N THR A 142 -16.88 5.28 -9.42
CA THR A 142 -16.52 4.10 -10.20
C THR A 142 -15.01 3.97 -10.25
N GLY A 143 -14.50 2.75 -10.07
CA GLY A 143 -13.06 2.49 -10.04
C GLY A 143 -12.74 1.24 -10.83
N ARG A 144 -11.71 1.30 -11.66
CA ARG A 144 -11.24 0.15 -12.43
C ARG A 144 -9.73 0.11 -12.43
N THR A 145 -9.20 -1.00 -11.93
CA THR A 145 -7.79 -1.36 -12.09
C THR A 145 -7.69 -2.64 -12.90
N VAL A 146 -6.87 -2.61 -13.93
CA VAL A 146 -6.61 -3.73 -14.82
C VAL A 146 -5.11 -3.83 -14.97
N SER A 147 -4.57 -4.99 -14.66
CA SER A 147 -3.21 -5.36 -15.03
C SER A 147 -3.23 -6.73 -15.68
N ASN A 148 -2.07 -7.21 -16.10
CA ASN A 148 -1.92 -8.57 -16.60
C ASN A 148 -0.84 -9.27 -15.81
N LEU A 149 -1.22 -10.29 -15.03
CA LEU A 149 -0.25 -11.00 -14.19
C LEU A 149 0.80 -11.72 -15.04
N SER A 150 0.44 -12.19 -16.24
CA SER A 150 1.35 -12.89 -17.16
C SER A 150 2.43 -11.98 -17.75
N PHE A 151 2.17 -10.67 -17.89
CA PHE A 151 3.17 -9.69 -18.36
C PHE A 151 3.94 -9.01 -17.22
N TYR A 152 3.57 -9.23 -15.96
CA TYR A 152 4.12 -8.50 -14.83
C TYR A 152 5.59 -8.84 -14.52
N GLY A 153 6.11 -9.97 -15.01
CA GLY A 153 7.50 -10.39 -14.79
C GLY A 153 7.86 -10.52 -13.30
N ALA A 154 6.94 -11.04 -12.49
CA ALA A 154 7.12 -11.14 -11.05
C ALA A 154 8.33 -12.02 -10.72
N LYS A 155 9.28 -11.48 -9.95
CA LYS A 155 10.45 -12.23 -9.45
C LYS A 155 10.13 -13.14 -8.25
N THR A 156 8.90 -13.06 -7.74
CA THR A 156 8.41 -13.75 -6.55
C THR A 156 7.01 -14.28 -6.83
N ASP A 157 6.72 -15.47 -6.32
CA ASP A 157 5.48 -16.20 -6.57
C ASP A 157 4.35 -15.90 -5.57
N PHE A 158 4.57 -15.02 -4.59
CA PHE A 158 3.59 -14.75 -3.52
C PHE A 158 2.18 -14.40 -4.03
N ARG A 159 2.06 -13.78 -5.22
CA ARG A 159 0.77 -13.47 -5.85
C ARG A 159 -0.03 -14.71 -6.26
N LEU A 160 0.65 -15.82 -6.53
CA LEU A 160 0.02 -17.12 -6.83
C LEU A 160 -0.41 -17.85 -5.55
N GLN A 161 0.14 -17.47 -4.40
CA GLN A 161 -0.21 -18.05 -3.10
C GLN A 161 -1.34 -17.27 -2.39
N ALA A 162 -1.56 -16.01 -2.79
CA ALA A 162 -2.64 -15.15 -2.31
C ALA A 162 -4.00 -15.63 -2.87
N LYS A 163 -4.79 -16.33 -2.05
CA LYS A 163 -6.11 -16.86 -2.47
C LYS A 163 -7.05 -15.76 -2.96
N GLY A 164 -7.01 -14.58 -2.34
CA GLY A 164 -7.80 -13.42 -2.78
C GLY A 164 -7.29 -12.76 -4.06
N GLY A 165 -6.14 -13.16 -4.59
CA GLY A 165 -5.63 -12.72 -5.90
C GLY A 165 -5.74 -11.22 -6.14
N ALA A 166 -6.45 -10.82 -7.19
CA ALA A 166 -6.66 -9.41 -7.54
C ALA A 166 -7.40 -8.61 -6.45
N ILE A 167 -8.19 -9.25 -5.58
CA ILE A 167 -8.81 -8.58 -4.42
C ILE A 167 -7.73 -8.11 -3.44
N GLU A 168 -6.67 -8.90 -3.22
CA GLU A 168 -5.61 -8.57 -2.26
C GLU A 168 -4.56 -7.62 -2.87
N ASP A 169 -4.24 -7.78 -4.15
CA ASP A 169 -3.16 -7.00 -4.79
C ASP A 169 -3.65 -5.72 -5.46
N GLN A 170 -4.79 -5.75 -6.14
CA GLN A 170 -5.21 -4.68 -7.06
C GLN A 170 -6.32 -3.81 -6.45
N LEU A 171 -7.34 -4.43 -5.86
CA LEU A 171 -8.48 -3.71 -5.30
C LEU A 171 -8.09 -2.66 -4.23
N PRO A 172 -7.07 -2.85 -3.37
CA PRO A 172 -6.68 -1.84 -2.39
C PRO A 172 -6.37 -0.47 -3.01
N HIS A 173 -5.81 -0.45 -4.22
CA HIS A 173 -5.46 0.79 -4.91
C HIS A 173 -6.67 1.69 -5.16
N ILE A 174 -7.82 1.12 -5.52
CA ILE A 174 -9.04 1.91 -5.73
C ILE A 174 -9.86 2.04 -4.45
N LEU A 175 -9.72 1.14 -3.47
CA LEU A 175 -10.37 1.26 -2.16
C LEU A 175 -9.88 2.49 -1.40
N TYR A 176 -8.57 2.69 -1.25
CA TYR A 176 -8.07 3.83 -0.47
C TYR A 176 -8.34 5.18 -1.16
N LEU A 177 -8.36 5.22 -2.50
CA LEU A 177 -8.74 6.43 -3.24
C LEU A 177 -10.23 6.74 -3.04
N THR A 178 -11.07 5.72 -3.10
CA THR A 178 -12.52 5.83 -2.83
C THR A 178 -12.76 6.35 -1.41
N ILE A 179 -12.03 5.83 -0.42
CA ILE A 179 -12.13 6.31 0.97
C ILE A 179 -11.80 7.80 1.05
N ARG A 180 -10.74 8.22 0.35
CA ARG A 180 -10.27 9.60 0.39
C ARG A 180 -11.25 10.60 -0.21
N VAL A 181 -12.10 10.18 -1.16
CA VAL A 181 -13.07 11.05 -1.86
C VAL A 181 -14.51 10.92 -1.35
N ALA A 182 -14.91 9.74 -0.84
CA ALA A 182 -16.30 9.45 -0.48
C ALA A 182 -16.50 9.05 1.00
N GLY A 183 -15.44 8.96 1.80
CA GLY A 183 -15.50 8.56 3.22
C GLY A 183 -15.41 7.04 3.41
N SER A 184 -15.71 6.54 4.60
CA SER A 184 -15.57 5.10 4.89
C SER A 184 -16.67 4.28 4.21
N PHE A 185 -16.38 3.00 3.97
CA PHE A 185 -17.38 2.03 3.55
C PHE A 185 -18.33 1.71 4.70
N ARG A 186 -19.64 1.77 4.45
CA ARG A 186 -20.70 1.39 5.40
C ARG A 186 -21.11 -0.06 5.24
N LYS A 187 -21.35 -0.49 3.99
CA LYS A 187 -21.89 -1.82 3.70
C LYS A 187 -21.46 -2.32 2.33
N ILE A 188 -21.01 -3.56 2.25
CA ILE A 188 -20.83 -4.25 0.96
C ILE A 188 -22.21 -4.71 0.48
N LEU A 189 -22.60 -4.26 -0.71
CA LEU A 189 -23.85 -4.64 -1.36
C LEU A 189 -23.67 -5.87 -2.25
N LYS A 190 -22.51 -5.97 -2.92
CA LYS A 190 -22.19 -7.08 -3.81
C LYS A 190 -20.67 -7.27 -3.89
N LEU A 191 -20.21 -8.53 -3.90
CA LEU A 191 -18.84 -8.91 -4.22
C LEU A 191 -18.89 -10.10 -5.17
N GLU A 192 -18.33 -9.94 -6.37
CA GLU A 192 -18.34 -10.94 -7.44
C GLU A 192 -16.89 -11.28 -7.81
N PRO A 193 -16.32 -12.37 -7.26
CA PRO A 193 -15.04 -12.89 -7.70
C PRO A 193 -15.20 -13.69 -9.00
N PHE A 194 -14.18 -13.65 -9.84
CA PHE A 194 -14.06 -14.47 -11.05
C PHE A 194 -12.75 -15.26 -11.01
N ILE A 195 -12.86 -16.56 -11.27
CA ILE A 195 -11.78 -17.55 -11.27
C ILE A 195 -11.98 -18.37 -12.54
N GLU A 196 -10.96 -18.47 -13.39
CA GLU A 196 -11.06 -19.22 -14.64
C GLU A 196 -9.89 -20.20 -14.80
N ASN A 197 -8.67 -19.69 -14.89
CA ASN A 197 -7.49 -20.46 -15.29
C ASN A 197 -6.56 -20.79 -14.13
N LYS A 198 -6.65 -20.04 -13.02
CA LYS A 198 -5.73 -20.15 -11.88
C LYS A 198 -6.50 -20.42 -10.58
N PRO A 199 -5.91 -21.07 -9.56
CA PRO A 199 -6.57 -21.32 -8.28
C PRO A 199 -6.65 -20.06 -7.37
N ILE A 200 -6.77 -18.88 -7.97
CA ILE A 200 -6.80 -17.57 -7.30
C ILE A 200 -7.85 -16.69 -7.98
N VAL A 201 -8.39 -15.70 -7.27
CA VAL A 201 -9.29 -14.71 -7.86
C VAL A 201 -8.54 -13.86 -8.89
N GLU A 202 -8.86 -14.04 -10.17
CA GLU A 202 -8.22 -13.29 -11.26
C GLU A 202 -8.83 -11.91 -11.40
N ASP A 203 -10.16 -11.82 -11.31
CA ASP A 203 -10.88 -10.56 -11.36
C ASP A 203 -11.93 -10.48 -10.25
N ALA A 204 -12.32 -9.27 -9.86
CA ALA A 204 -13.39 -9.06 -8.91
C ALA A 204 -14.12 -7.75 -9.15
N ARG A 205 -15.43 -7.74 -8.89
CA ARG A 205 -16.25 -6.52 -8.80
C ARG A 205 -16.85 -6.38 -7.41
N LEU A 206 -16.75 -5.18 -6.85
CA LEU A 206 -17.28 -4.78 -5.55
C LEU A 206 -18.27 -3.62 -5.75
N ILE A 207 -19.48 -3.79 -5.22
CA ILE A 207 -20.44 -2.71 -5.06
C ILE A 207 -20.67 -2.48 -3.57
N ALA A 208 -20.54 -1.24 -3.11
CA ALA A 208 -20.68 -0.90 -1.70
C ALA A 208 -21.34 0.45 -1.48
N GLU A 209 -22.01 0.59 -0.34
CA GLU A 209 -22.54 1.85 0.17
C GLU A 209 -21.49 2.51 1.09
N MET A 210 -21.25 3.81 0.88
CA MET A 210 -20.37 4.65 1.70
C MET A 210 -21.16 5.30 2.84
N GLU A 211 -20.50 5.69 3.94
CA GLU A 211 -21.16 6.33 5.11
C GLU A 211 -21.95 7.60 4.76
N LYS A 212 -21.54 8.32 3.71
CA LYS A 212 -22.21 9.55 3.24
C LYS A 212 -23.26 9.31 2.15
N GLY A 213 -23.69 8.06 1.95
CA GLY A 213 -24.74 7.67 1.00
C GLY A 213 -24.30 7.57 -0.46
N ALA A 214 -23.01 7.72 -0.75
CA ALA A 214 -22.46 7.45 -2.08
C ALA A 214 -22.40 5.94 -2.36
N ILE A 215 -22.47 5.55 -3.63
CA ILE A 215 -22.25 4.17 -4.08
C ILE A 215 -20.86 4.03 -4.69
N ALA A 216 -20.09 3.04 -4.24
CA ALA A 216 -18.85 2.62 -4.88
C ALA A 216 -19.11 1.42 -5.79
N ASP A 217 -18.64 1.48 -7.03
CA ASP A 217 -18.67 0.40 -8.03
C ASP A 217 -17.26 0.19 -8.57
N LEU A 218 -16.57 -0.77 -8.00
CA LEU A 218 -15.13 -0.96 -8.10
C LEU A 218 -14.83 -2.30 -8.74
N SER A 219 -13.87 -2.35 -9.67
CA SER A 219 -13.43 -3.59 -10.28
C SER A 219 -11.91 -3.68 -10.33
N ALA A 220 -11.39 -4.87 -10.06
CA ALA A 220 -9.99 -5.24 -10.19
C ALA A 220 -9.86 -6.42 -11.14
N ALA A 221 -8.87 -6.41 -12.03
CA ALA A 221 -8.67 -7.48 -13.00
C ALA A 221 -7.19 -7.78 -13.25
N TRP A 222 -6.88 -9.06 -13.39
CA TRP A 222 -5.60 -9.60 -13.88
C TRP A 222 -5.69 -10.24 -15.26
N SER A 223 -6.91 -10.42 -15.78
CA SER A 223 -7.18 -11.00 -17.10
C SER A 223 -7.04 -10.01 -18.27
N GLY A 224 -6.86 -8.72 -17.99
CA GLY A 224 -6.95 -7.69 -19.02
C GLY A 224 -5.71 -7.57 -19.91
N SER A 225 -5.93 -7.17 -21.16
CA SER A 225 -4.86 -6.96 -22.16
C SER A 225 -4.24 -5.56 -22.10
N ILE A 226 -5.00 -4.54 -21.67
CA ILE A 226 -4.54 -3.14 -21.59
C ILE A 226 -4.51 -2.70 -20.12
N PRO A 227 -3.33 -2.43 -19.55
CA PRO A 227 -3.21 -1.89 -18.21
C PRO A 227 -4.02 -0.60 -18.07
N THR A 228 -4.91 -0.56 -17.10
CA THR A 228 -5.83 0.57 -16.89
C THR A 228 -5.90 0.87 -15.41
N PHE A 229 -5.77 2.15 -15.06
CA PHE A 229 -6.09 2.63 -13.73
C PHE A 229 -6.97 3.86 -13.86
N LYS A 230 -8.26 3.72 -13.52
CA LYS A 230 -9.26 4.79 -13.70
C LYS A 230 -10.16 4.88 -12.48
N ILE A 231 -10.42 6.11 -12.07
CA ILE A 231 -11.47 6.45 -11.11
C ILE A 231 -12.34 7.54 -11.73
N ALA A 232 -13.66 7.42 -11.60
CA ALA A 232 -14.60 8.49 -11.93
C ALA A 232 -15.45 8.81 -10.70
N ILE A 233 -15.65 10.10 -10.48
CA ILE A 233 -16.36 10.62 -9.32
C ILE A 233 -17.54 11.41 -9.86
N ILE A 234 -18.74 10.99 -9.49
CA ILE A 234 -19.99 11.54 -9.98
C ILE A 234 -20.71 12.14 -8.77
N GLY A 235 -21.05 13.41 -8.86
CA GLY A 235 -21.79 14.11 -7.82
C GLY A 235 -23.18 14.54 -8.27
N GLU A 236 -23.75 15.53 -7.59
CA GLU A 236 -25.10 16.05 -7.82
C GLU A 236 -25.18 17.07 -8.97
N ASN A 237 -24.06 17.73 -9.27
CA ASN A 237 -23.96 18.78 -10.28
C ASN A 237 -23.29 18.28 -11.57
#